data_AF-A0A5D2QTW8-F1
#
_entry.id   AF-A0A5D2QTW8-F1
#
_cell.length_a   1.000
_cell.length_b   1.000
_cell.length_c   1.000
_cell.angle_alpha   90.00
_cell.angle_beta   90.00
_cell.angle_gamma   90.00
#
_symmetry.space_group_name_H-M   'P 1'
#
loop_
_entity.id
_entity.type
_entity.pdbx_description
1 polymer ?
#
loop_
_entity_poly.entity_id
_entity_poly.type
_entity_poly.pdbx_seq_one_letter_code
_entity_poly.pdbx_strand_id
1 'polypeptide(L)'
;MLLCLVSSLVALSRLLMEIESFYLEKLIVCPELARNDFYITGESYAGHYIPAFAARVHRGNKAEDGIHINLKGFAIGNGLTDPAIQYKAYPDYALDMGLIKKTDYSLINKLVPVCEFAIKLCGTDGTISCMASYFVCNTIFASIIARAGGINYYDIRKKCEGSLCYDFSNMETFLNRKCVRDALGVGNIDFVS
;
A
#
# COMPACT_ATOMS: atom_id res chain seq x y z
N MET A 1 8.63 -1.22 -1.09
CA MET A 1 8.30 0.06 -0.42
C MET A 1 8.75 1.29 -1.22
N LEU A 2 9.62 1.16 -2.23
CA LEU A 2 10.15 2.28 -3.01
C LEU A 2 9.22 2.80 -4.13
N LEU A 3 7.98 2.31 -4.24
CA LEU A 3 7.04 2.66 -5.31
C LEU A 3 5.66 3.11 -4.80
N CYS A 4 5.52 3.44 -3.51
CA CYS A 4 4.32 4.08 -3.02
C CYS A 4 4.45 5.59 -3.21
N LEU A 5 4.09 6.01 -4.42
CA LEU A 5 3.91 7.40 -4.81
C LEU A 5 3.30 8.20 -3.67
N VAL A 6 4.00 9.26 -3.28
CA VAL A 6 3.48 10.37 -2.51
C VAL A 6 2.29 10.95 -3.27
N SER A 7 1.14 10.37 -3.03
CA SER A 7 -0.13 10.82 -3.54
C SER A 7 -0.71 11.66 -2.40
N SER A 8 -0.84 12.96 -2.64
CA SER A 8 -1.63 13.83 -1.76
C SER A 8 -2.97 13.16 -1.46
N LEU A 9 -3.63 13.51 -0.35
CA LEU A 9 -4.97 12.97 -0.05
C LEU A 9 -5.96 13.15 -1.21
N VAL A 10 -5.71 14.12 -2.11
CA VAL A 10 -6.44 14.32 -3.36
C VAL A 10 -6.27 13.17 -4.35
N ALA A 11 -5.08 12.59 -4.48
CA ALA A 11 -4.84 11.44 -5.35
C ALA A 11 -5.39 10.14 -4.73
N LEU A 12 -5.31 9.99 -3.40
CA LEU A 12 -5.97 8.88 -2.70
C LEU A 12 -7.50 8.96 -2.83
N SER A 13 -8.09 10.15 -2.63
CA SER A 13 -9.54 10.33 -2.77
C SER A 13 -10.03 10.12 -4.19
N ARG A 14 -9.27 10.57 -5.20
CA ARG A 14 -9.56 10.27 -6.62
C ARG A 14 -9.54 8.78 -6.92
N LEU A 15 -8.48 8.08 -6.50
CA LEU A 15 -8.39 6.63 -6.71
C LEU A 15 -9.52 5.88 -5.99
N LEU A 16 -9.89 6.29 -4.78
CA LEU A 16 -11.02 5.71 -4.07
C LEU A 16 -12.35 5.93 -4.79
N MET A 17 -12.57 7.13 -5.35
CA MET A 17 -13.75 7.41 -6.17
C MET A 17 -13.77 6.55 -7.44
N GLU A 18 -12.62 6.33 -8.07
CA GLU A 18 -12.50 5.47 -9.26
C GLU A 18 -12.79 3.99 -8.93
N ILE A 19 -12.24 3.48 -7.82
CA ILE A 19 -12.51 2.11 -7.35
C ILE A 19 -13.99 1.92 -7.02
N GLU A 20 -14.59 2.88 -6.32
CA GLU A 20 -16.01 2.86 -5.99
C GLU A 20 -16.87 2.90 -7.26
N SER A 21 -16.57 3.82 -8.18
CA SER A 21 -17.31 3.98 -9.44
C SER A 21 -17.25 2.71 -10.28
N PHE A 22 -16.05 2.12 -10.44
CA PHE A 22 -15.89 0.86 -11.14
C PHE A 22 -16.71 -0.26 -10.50
N TYR A 23 -16.71 -0.35 -9.16
CA TYR A 23 -17.48 -1.38 -8.47
C TYR A 23 -19.00 -1.16 -8.62
N LEU A 24 -19.48 0.07 -8.50
CA LEU A 24 -20.89 0.40 -8.70
C LEU A 24 -21.34 0.11 -10.14
N GLU A 25 -20.53 0.44 -11.14
CA GLU A 25 -20.80 0.07 -12.53
C GLU A 25 -20.91 -1.45 -12.72
N LYS A 26 -20.04 -2.23 -12.05
CA LYS A 26 -20.15 -3.69 -12.06
C LYS A 26 -21.44 -4.19 -11.40
N LEU A 27 -21.90 -3.56 -10.32
CA LEU A 27 -23.18 -3.91 -9.70
C LEU A 27 -24.38 -3.54 -10.58
N ILE A 28 -24.29 -2.50 -11.41
CA ILE A 28 -25.34 -2.15 -12.39
C ILE A 28 -25.43 -3.23 -13.47
N VAL A 29 -24.28 -3.71 -13.98
CA VAL A 29 -24.23 -4.72 -15.05
C VAL A 29 -24.55 -6.13 -14.52
N CYS A 30 -24.21 -6.42 -13.26
CA CYS A 30 -24.44 -7.71 -12.59
C CYS A 30 -25.18 -7.49 -11.25
N PRO A 31 -26.49 -7.15 -11.26
CA PRO A 31 -27.25 -6.81 -10.06
C PRO A 31 -27.33 -7.93 -9.02
N GLU A 32 -27.19 -9.18 -9.44
CA GLU A 32 -27.14 -10.34 -8.56
C GLU A 32 -25.98 -10.27 -7.55
N LEU A 33 -24.88 -9.60 -7.88
CA LEU A 33 -23.72 -9.45 -7.00
C LEU A 33 -24.03 -8.54 -5.81
N ALA A 34 -24.99 -7.62 -5.91
CA ALA A 34 -25.30 -6.68 -4.84
C ALA A 34 -25.87 -7.36 -3.58
N ARG A 35 -26.44 -8.56 -3.73
CA ARG A 35 -26.99 -9.36 -2.62
C ARG A 35 -25.93 -10.20 -1.90
N ASN A 36 -24.78 -10.42 -2.52
CA ASN A 36 -23.74 -11.26 -1.95
C ASN A 36 -23.07 -10.57 -0.77
N ASP A 37 -22.53 -11.37 0.14
CA ASP A 37 -21.66 -10.86 1.19
C ASP A 37 -20.40 -10.26 0.54
N PHE A 38 -20.18 -8.97 0.78
CA PHE A 38 -19.08 -8.22 0.18
C PHE A 38 -17.95 -8.03 1.20
N TYR A 39 -16.73 -8.35 0.79
CA TYR A 39 -15.52 -8.18 1.57
C TYR A 39 -14.47 -7.40 0.77
N ILE A 40 -13.77 -6.50 1.44
CA ILE A 40 -12.67 -5.73 0.84
C ILE A 40 -11.35 -6.24 1.41
N THR A 41 -10.45 -6.74 0.58
CA THR A 41 -9.16 -7.28 1.03
C THR A 41 -8.00 -6.75 0.21
N GLY A 42 -6.81 -6.72 0.80
CA GLY A 42 -5.59 -6.32 0.11
C GLY A 42 -4.42 -6.18 1.06
N GLU A 43 -3.26 -5.81 0.51
CA GLU A 43 -1.98 -5.85 1.20
C GLU A 43 -1.18 -4.55 1.07
N SER A 44 -0.23 -4.33 1.98
CA SER A 44 0.79 -3.28 1.87
C SER A 44 0.16 -1.89 1.86
N TYR A 45 0.24 -1.15 0.76
CA TYR A 45 -0.35 0.19 0.68
C TYR A 45 -1.89 0.17 0.71
N ALA A 46 -2.51 -0.99 0.51
CA ALA A 46 -3.94 -1.19 0.76
C ALA A 46 -4.33 -0.94 2.22
N GLY A 47 -3.37 -0.88 3.15
CA GLY A 47 -3.58 -0.34 4.50
C GLY A 47 -4.13 1.09 4.54
N HIS A 48 -3.98 1.87 3.47
CA HIS A 48 -4.64 3.16 3.26
C HIS A 48 -5.96 3.02 2.50
N TYR A 49 -5.98 2.23 1.42
CA TYR A 49 -7.14 2.12 0.53
C TYR A 49 -8.34 1.47 1.22
N ILE A 50 -8.11 0.37 1.94
CA ILE A 50 -9.17 -0.50 2.44
C ILE A 50 -10.00 0.20 3.52
N PRO A 51 -9.41 0.81 4.57
CA PRO A 51 -10.21 1.55 5.55
C PRO A 51 -10.99 2.70 4.92
N ALA A 52 -10.39 3.41 3.97
CA ALA A 52 -11.03 4.54 3.32
C ALA A 52 -12.19 4.11 2.43
N PHE A 53 -12.03 3.03 1.67
CA PHE A 53 -13.09 2.47 0.82
C PHE A 53 -14.23 1.87 1.67
N ALA A 54 -13.91 1.08 2.68
CA ALA A 54 -14.91 0.53 3.61
C ALA A 54 -15.72 1.64 4.30
N ALA A 55 -15.06 2.73 4.72
CA ALA A 55 -15.73 3.87 5.33
C ALA A 55 -16.64 4.62 4.34
N ARG A 56 -16.25 4.73 3.06
CA ARG A 56 -17.08 5.32 2.00
C ARG A 56 -18.32 4.46 1.73
N VAL A 57 -18.17 3.15 1.55
CA VAL A 57 -19.28 2.22 1.37
C VAL A 57 -20.25 2.30 2.55
N HIS A 58 -19.74 2.27 3.78
CA HIS A 58 -20.56 2.38 4.98
C HIS A 58 -21.37 3.69 5.04
N ARG A 59 -20.74 4.83 4.71
CA ARG A 59 -21.44 6.12 4.65
C ARG A 59 -22.48 6.17 3.53
N GLY A 60 -22.16 5.65 2.35
CA GLY A 60 -23.09 5.57 1.22
C GLY A 60 -24.33 4.75 1.56
N ASN A 61 -24.13 3.56 2.13
CA ASN A 61 -25.22 2.69 2.60
C ASN A 61 -26.13 3.38 3.63
N LYS A 62 -25.55 4.15 4.55
CA LYS A 62 -26.31 4.90 5.58
C LYS A 62 -27.09 6.09 5.00
N ALA A 63 -26.56 6.71 3.96
CA ALA A 63 -27.18 7.87 3.30
C ALA A 63 -28.15 7.46 2.18
N GLU A 64 -28.30 6.16 1.92
CA GLU A 64 -29.05 5.63 0.76
C GLU A 64 -28.52 6.20 -0.58
N ASP A 65 -27.22 6.46 -0.63
CA ASP A 65 -26.52 6.99 -1.81
C ASP A 65 -26.12 5.86 -2.75
N GLY A 66 -26.99 5.56 -3.73
CA GLY A 66 -26.75 4.58 -4.78
C GLY A 66 -27.17 3.15 -4.41
N ILE A 67 -26.49 2.15 -5.01
CA ILE A 67 -26.80 0.73 -4.77
C ILE A 67 -26.29 0.35 -3.38
N HIS A 68 -27.16 -0.25 -2.56
CA HIS A 68 -26.76 -0.77 -1.26
C HIS A 68 -25.77 -1.94 -1.42
N ILE A 69 -24.60 -1.81 -0.82
CA ILE A 69 -23.55 -2.84 -0.86
C ILE A 69 -23.58 -3.60 0.47
N ASN A 70 -23.79 -4.92 0.43
CA ASN A 70 -23.82 -5.77 1.62
C ASN A 70 -22.40 -6.04 2.20
N LEU A 71 -21.73 -4.97 2.64
CA LEU A 71 -20.38 -5.01 3.23
C LEU A 71 -20.39 -5.77 4.56
N LYS A 72 -19.72 -6.91 4.61
CA LYS A 72 -19.58 -7.76 5.81
C LYS A 72 -18.29 -7.56 6.57
N GLY A 73 -17.24 -7.11 5.90
CA GLY A 73 -15.97 -6.86 6.55
C GLY A 73 -14.85 -6.51 5.58
N PHE A 74 -13.67 -6.30 6.13
CA PHE A 74 -12.46 -6.08 5.36
C PHE A 74 -11.24 -6.68 6.04
N ALA A 75 -10.21 -6.99 5.27
CA ALA A 75 -8.95 -7.55 5.77
C ALA A 75 -7.74 -6.86 5.14
N ILE A 76 -6.71 -6.60 5.94
CA ILE A 76 -5.50 -5.90 5.51
C ILE A 76 -4.30 -6.78 5.86
N GLY A 77 -3.62 -7.31 4.85
CA GLY A 77 -2.35 -8.02 5.02
C GLY A 77 -1.17 -7.04 5.06
N ASN A 78 -0.26 -7.20 6.02
CA ASN A 78 1.03 -6.47 6.08
C ASN A 78 0.93 -4.97 5.72
N GLY A 79 -0.12 -4.30 6.16
CA GLY A 79 -0.49 -2.97 5.67
C GLY A 79 0.33 -1.86 6.28
N LEU A 80 0.58 -0.79 5.52
CA LEU A 80 0.95 0.51 6.07
C LEU A 80 -0.34 1.28 6.31
N THR A 81 -0.77 1.40 7.57
CA THR A 81 -2.04 2.01 7.98
C THR A 81 -1.82 3.18 8.94
N ASP A 82 -0.90 3.04 9.89
CA ASP A 82 -0.51 4.12 10.79
C ASP A 82 1.01 4.31 10.72
N PRO A 83 1.49 5.21 9.84
CA PRO A 83 2.92 5.50 9.73
C PRO A 83 3.56 5.95 11.04
N ALA A 84 2.85 6.66 11.92
CA ALA A 84 3.44 7.18 13.15
C ALA A 84 3.83 6.04 14.10
N ILE A 85 2.97 5.02 14.21
CA ILE A 85 3.26 3.81 14.99
C ILE A 85 4.28 2.93 14.26
N GLN A 86 4.09 2.71 12.97
CA GLN A 86 4.86 1.70 12.22
C GLN A 86 6.31 2.11 11.96
N TYR A 87 6.61 3.38 11.65
CA TYR A 87 8.00 3.82 11.41
C TYR A 87 8.87 3.72 12.65
N LYS A 88 8.28 3.90 13.83
CA LYS A 88 8.96 3.73 15.11
C LYS A 88 9.38 2.27 15.36
N ALA A 89 8.66 1.30 14.82
CA ALA A 89 8.97 -0.11 15.01
C ALA A 89 10.16 -0.60 14.16
N TYR A 90 10.52 0.11 13.08
CA TYR A 90 11.58 -0.35 12.16
C TYR A 90 12.95 -0.54 12.83
N PRO A 91 13.48 0.41 13.62
CA PRO A 91 14.80 0.25 14.23
C PRO A 91 14.82 -0.88 15.25
N ASP A 92 13.77 -1.01 16.07
CA ASP A 92 13.64 -2.08 17.08
C ASP A 92 13.61 -3.45 16.39
N TYR A 93 12.72 -3.62 15.41
CA TYR A 93 12.62 -4.88 14.64
C TYR A 93 13.94 -5.23 13.93
N ALA A 94 14.60 -4.24 13.32
CA ALA A 94 15.86 -4.47 12.64
C ALA A 94 16.99 -4.89 13.59
N LEU A 95 17.02 -4.36 14.82
CA LEU A 95 17.98 -4.77 15.84
C LEU A 95 17.68 -6.18 16.33
N ASP A 96 16.41 -6.47 16.67
CA ASP A 96 15.97 -7.76 17.20
C ASP A 96 16.20 -8.91 16.21
N MET A 97 16.02 -8.63 14.92
CA MET A 97 16.27 -9.59 13.84
C MET A 97 17.75 -9.65 13.40
N GLY A 98 18.64 -8.91 14.06
CA GLY A 98 20.08 -8.91 13.76
C GLY A 98 20.44 -8.27 12.41
N LEU A 99 19.56 -7.45 11.83
CA LEU A 99 19.77 -6.77 10.55
C LEU A 99 20.73 -5.58 10.69
N ILE A 100 20.79 -5.00 11.89
CA ILE A 100 21.65 -3.85 12.22
C ILE A 100 22.32 -4.07 13.57
N LYS A 101 23.44 -3.36 13.80
CA LYS A 101 24.13 -3.39 15.10
C LYS A 101 23.53 -2.36 16.06
N LYS A 102 23.81 -2.51 17.36
CA LYS A 102 23.39 -1.53 18.40
C LYS A 102 23.87 -0.09 18.11
N THR A 103 25.04 0.07 17.49
CA THR A 103 25.56 1.36 17.05
C THR A 103 24.70 1.99 15.95
N ASP A 104 24.26 1.18 14.98
CA ASP A 104 23.38 1.62 13.90
C ASP A 104 21.99 1.97 14.43
N TYR A 105 21.44 1.12 15.30
CA TYR A 105 20.19 1.39 16.02
C TYR A 105 20.23 2.77 16.69
N SER A 106 21.31 3.05 17.43
CA SER A 106 21.46 4.30 18.19
C SER A 106 21.53 5.54 17.29
N LEU A 107 22.01 5.39 16.06
CA LEU A 107 22.03 6.45 15.06
C LEU A 107 20.66 6.61 14.39
N ILE A 108 20.06 5.52 13.93
CA ILE A 108 18.79 5.51 13.20
C ILE A 108 17.64 5.95 14.10
N ASN A 109 17.63 5.53 15.37
CA ASN A 109 16.57 5.87 16.32
C ASN A 109 16.48 7.38 16.59
N LYS A 110 17.54 8.16 16.34
CA LYS A 110 17.50 9.63 16.41
C LYS A 110 16.61 10.26 15.35
N LEU A 111 16.33 9.56 14.25
CA LEU A 111 15.45 10.02 13.19
C LEU A 111 13.97 9.79 13.52
N VAL A 112 13.65 8.88 14.46
CA VAL A 112 12.26 8.54 14.81
C VAL A 112 11.46 9.76 15.29
N PRO A 113 11.94 10.57 16.26
CA PRO A 113 11.18 11.76 16.70
C PRO A 113 10.97 12.78 15.58
N VAL A 114 11.92 12.89 14.65
CA VAL A 114 11.81 13.80 13.49
C VAL A 114 10.75 13.30 12.51
N CYS A 115 10.71 11.98 12.27
CA CYS A 115 9.66 11.35 11.47
C CYS A 115 8.28 11.53 12.10
N GLU A 116 8.11 11.22 13.39
CA GLU A 116 6.85 11.41 14.12
C GLU A 116 6.36 12.87 14.03
N PHE A 117 7.27 13.83 14.23
CA PHE A 117 6.95 15.24 14.09
C PHE A 117 6.54 15.62 12.66
N ALA A 118 7.25 15.12 11.65
CA ALA A 118 6.91 15.38 10.25
C ALA A 118 5.56 14.78 9.86
N ILE A 119 5.22 13.59 10.36
CA ILE A 119 3.90 12.97 10.17
C ILE A 119 2.82 13.86 10.80
N LYS A 120 3.05 14.38 12.00
CA LYS A 120 2.11 15.32 12.63
C LYS A 120 1.91 16.60 11.81
N LEU A 121 2.97 17.13 11.20
CA LEU A 121 2.89 18.30 10.32
C LEU A 121 2.20 18.03 8.98
N CYS A 122 2.25 16.79 8.47
CA CYS A 122 1.52 16.39 7.27
C CYS A 122 0.01 16.60 7.44
N GLY A 123 -0.53 16.24 8.61
CA GLY A 123 -1.95 16.39 8.92
C GLY A 123 -2.85 15.67 7.91
N THR A 124 -3.98 16.28 7.56
CA THR A 124 -5.01 15.69 6.69
C THR A 124 -5.13 16.35 5.32
N ASP A 125 -4.28 17.33 5.02
CA ASP A 125 -4.46 18.19 3.86
C ASP A 125 -3.55 17.81 2.68
N GLY A 126 -2.62 16.86 2.89
CA GLY A 126 -1.86 16.23 1.80
C GLY A 126 -0.87 17.18 1.11
N THR A 127 -0.43 18.22 1.80
CA THR A 127 0.41 19.29 1.24
C THR A 127 1.90 18.90 1.20
N ILE A 128 2.77 19.86 0.89
CA ILE A 128 4.25 19.69 0.86
C ILE A 128 4.77 19.03 2.15
N SER A 129 4.14 19.28 3.30
CA SER A 129 4.48 18.65 4.59
C SER A 129 4.39 17.12 4.55
N CYS A 130 3.45 16.54 3.81
CA CYS A 130 3.32 15.09 3.65
C CYS A 130 4.43 14.50 2.78
N MET A 131 4.84 15.21 1.74
CA MET A 131 5.98 14.80 0.92
C MET A 131 7.28 14.83 1.74
N ALA A 132 7.48 15.90 2.51
CA ALA A 132 8.62 16.02 3.41
C ALA A 132 8.63 14.91 4.46
N SER A 133 7.47 14.63 5.08
CA SER A 133 7.29 13.52 6.01
C SER A 133 7.69 12.18 5.40
N TYR A 134 7.25 11.89 4.18
CA TYR A 134 7.64 10.68 3.46
C TYR A 134 9.16 10.54 3.32
N PHE A 135 9.86 11.61 2.89
CA PHE A 135 11.32 11.55 2.71
C PHE A 135 12.05 11.38 4.05
N VAL A 136 11.64 12.12 5.08
CA VAL A 136 12.22 12.03 6.42
C VAL A 136 12.06 10.61 6.97
N CYS A 137 10.83 10.09 6.96
CA CYS A 137 10.53 8.77 7.51
C CYS A 137 11.20 7.65 6.72
N ASN A 138 11.22 7.70 5.39
CA ASN A 138 11.89 6.69 4.57
C ASN A 138 13.41 6.65 4.77
N THR A 139 14.02 7.71 5.29
CA THR A 139 15.44 7.69 5.64
C THR A 139 15.75 6.64 6.72
N ILE A 140 14.79 6.35 7.62
CA ILE A 140 14.91 5.27 8.61
C ILE A 140 15.05 3.93 7.89
N PHE A 141 14.09 3.61 7.03
CA PHE A 141 14.07 2.35 6.29
C PHE A 141 15.28 2.21 5.36
N ALA A 142 15.61 3.26 4.59
CA ALA A 142 16.76 3.27 3.70
C ALA A 142 18.07 3.04 4.46
N SER A 143 18.20 3.63 5.66
CA SER A 143 19.36 3.44 6.52
C SER A 143 19.52 2.01 7.01
N ILE A 144 18.41 1.32 7.31
CA ILE A 144 18.39 -0.09 7.71
C ILE A 144 18.83 -0.97 6.54
N ILE A 145 18.19 -0.82 5.37
CA ILE A 145 18.47 -1.66 4.20
C ILE A 145 19.91 -1.49 3.71
N ALA A 146 20.44 -0.26 3.72
CA ALA A 146 21.82 0.01 3.35
C ALA A 146 22.84 -0.71 4.25
N ARG A 147 22.48 -0.99 5.52
CA ARG A 147 23.33 -1.69 6.49
C ARG A 147 23.12 -3.21 6.48
N ALA A 148 21.87 -3.65 6.31
CA ALA A 148 21.51 -5.06 6.29
C ALA A 148 22.07 -5.77 5.04
N GLY A 149 22.16 -5.06 3.91
CA GLY A 149 22.88 -5.50 2.71
C GLY A 149 22.18 -6.62 1.93
N GLY A 150 21.62 -6.29 0.76
CA GLY A 150 21.11 -7.27 -0.20
C GLY A 150 19.97 -8.17 0.30
N ILE A 151 19.41 -7.87 1.47
CA ILE A 151 18.30 -8.62 2.07
C ILE A 151 16.97 -8.23 1.42
N ASN A 152 16.09 -9.21 1.26
CA ASN A 152 14.74 -8.94 0.79
C ASN A 152 13.93 -8.28 1.91
N TYR A 153 13.51 -7.05 1.68
CA TYR A 153 12.78 -6.25 2.68
C TYR A 153 11.31 -6.64 2.83
N TYR A 154 10.80 -7.54 1.98
CA TYR A 154 9.50 -8.21 2.15
C TYR A 154 9.63 -9.55 2.87
N ASP A 155 10.79 -10.21 2.78
CA ASP A 155 11.09 -11.47 3.48
C ASP A 155 12.56 -11.51 3.89
N ILE A 156 12.84 -11.16 5.14
CA ILE A 156 14.21 -11.05 5.69
C ILE A 156 14.99 -12.38 5.71
N ARG A 157 14.35 -13.50 5.38
CA ARG A 157 15.01 -14.81 5.25
C ARG A 157 15.63 -15.02 3.88
N LYS A 158 15.39 -14.10 2.93
CA LYS A 158 15.80 -14.21 1.52
C LYS A 158 16.72 -13.06 1.11
N LYS A 159 17.43 -13.27 0.00
CA LYS A 159 18.12 -12.21 -0.73
C LYS A 159 17.15 -11.46 -1.61
N CYS A 160 17.40 -10.16 -1.81
CA CYS A 160 16.64 -9.33 -2.73
C CYS A 160 17.07 -9.61 -4.17
N GLU A 161 16.14 -10.02 -5.02
CA GLU A 161 16.37 -10.29 -6.44
C GLU A 161 15.48 -9.37 -7.29
N GLY A 162 16.04 -8.61 -8.23
CA GLY A 162 15.28 -7.64 -9.02
C GLY A 162 14.86 -6.38 -8.24
N SER A 163 14.08 -5.51 -8.91
CA SER A 163 13.67 -4.20 -8.38
C SER A 163 12.71 -4.30 -7.18
N LEU A 164 11.88 -5.34 -7.15
CA LEU A 164 10.89 -5.62 -6.12
C LEU A 164 11.30 -6.76 -5.18
N CYS A 165 12.59 -7.11 -5.17
CA CYS A 165 13.16 -8.22 -4.40
C CYS A 165 12.58 -9.62 -4.71
N TYR A 166 11.80 -9.75 -5.79
CA TYR A 166 11.37 -11.01 -6.37
C TYR A 166 11.54 -10.98 -7.88
N ASP A 167 11.78 -12.15 -8.47
CA ASP A 167 11.75 -12.36 -9.91
C ASP A 167 10.31 -12.50 -10.41
N PHE A 168 9.85 -11.51 -11.18
CA PHE A 168 8.52 -11.49 -11.81
C PHE A 168 8.55 -11.88 -13.29
N SER A 169 9.71 -12.27 -13.84
CA SER A 169 9.88 -12.56 -15.28
C SER A 169 8.89 -13.59 -15.82
N ASN A 170 8.56 -14.62 -15.04
CA ASN A 170 7.58 -15.64 -15.42
C ASN A 170 6.17 -15.06 -15.56
N MET A 171 5.77 -14.18 -14.64
CA MET A 171 4.47 -13.51 -14.67
C MET A 171 4.40 -12.54 -15.85
N GLU A 172 5.44 -11.72 -16.04
CA GLU A 172 5.54 -10.80 -17.18
C GLU A 172 5.49 -11.57 -18.51
N THR A 173 6.25 -12.66 -18.62
CA THR A 173 6.26 -13.51 -19.81
C THR A 173 4.88 -14.09 -20.09
N PHE A 174 4.19 -14.59 -19.05
CA PHE A 174 2.87 -15.17 -19.20
C PHE A 174 1.82 -14.14 -19.63
N LEU A 175 1.74 -13.00 -18.93
CA LEU A 175 0.75 -11.95 -19.19
C LEU A 175 0.96 -11.27 -20.54
N ASN A 176 2.17 -11.26 -21.07
CA ASN A 176 2.47 -10.72 -22.40
C ASN A 176 2.25 -11.70 -23.57
N ARG A 177 1.90 -12.96 -23.31
CA ARG A 177 1.53 -13.88 -24.40
C ARG A 177 0.30 -13.36 -25.12
N LYS A 178 0.32 -13.34 -26.46
CA LYS A 178 -0.81 -12.86 -27.26
C LYS A 178 -2.13 -13.54 -26.88
N CYS A 179 -2.14 -14.87 -26.74
CA CYS A 179 -3.35 -15.60 -26.37
C CYS A 179 -3.89 -15.21 -24.99
N VAL A 180 -3.03 -14.88 -24.03
CA VAL A 180 -3.44 -14.42 -22.70
C VAL A 180 -4.03 -13.02 -22.78
N ARG A 181 -3.38 -12.10 -23.50
CA ARG A 181 -3.90 -10.75 -23.71
C ARG A 181 -5.23 -10.72 -24.46
N ASP A 182 -5.37 -11.55 -25.50
CA ASP A 182 -6.61 -11.72 -26.24
C ASP A 182 -7.73 -12.22 -25.30
N ALA A 183 -7.44 -13.21 -24.45
CA ALA A 183 -8.40 -13.76 -23.50
C ALA A 183 -8.80 -12.77 -22.39
N LEU A 184 -7.87 -11.92 -21.94
CA LEU A 184 -8.13 -10.86 -20.95
C LEU A 184 -8.81 -9.62 -21.57
N GLY A 185 -8.85 -9.52 -22.91
CA GLY A 185 -9.43 -8.39 -23.61
C GLY A 185 -8.62 -7.08 -23.50
N VAL A 186 -7.32 -7.17 -23.23
CA VAL A 186 -6.44 -5.99 -23.03
C VAL A 186 -5.76 -5.52 -24.33
N GLY A 187 -6.05 -6.17 -25.46
CA GLY A 187 -5.51 -5.81 -26.77
C GLY A 187 -3.98 -5.91 -26.81
N ASN A 188 -3.34 -4.87 -27.33
CA ASN A 188 -1.87 -4.79 -27.47
C ASN A 188 -1.18 -4.08 -26.30
N ILE A 189 -1.87 -3.93 -25.16
CA ILE A 189 -1.26 -3.35 -23.97
C ILE A 189 -0.25 -4.37 -23.42
N ASP A 190 1.00 -3.95 -23.25
CA ASP A 190 2.03 -4.77 -22.63
C ASP A 190 1.91 -4.67 -21.10
N PHE A 191 2.02 -5.80 -20.42
CA PHE A 191 2.12 -5.86 -18.96
C PHE A 191 3.57 -5.63 -18.54
N VAL A 192 3.78 -4.73 -17.58
CA VAL A 192 5.09 -4.42 -16.98
C VAL A 192 4.92 -4.44 -15.46
N SER A 193 5.76 -5.19 -14.75
CA SER A 193 5.75 -5.25 -13.28
C SER A 193 6.59 -4.18 -12.60
#